data_AF-A0AAW6HS21-F1
#
_entry.id   AF-A0AAW6HS21-F1
#
_cell.length_a   1.000
_cell.length_b   1.000
_cell.length_c   1.000
_cell.angle_alpha   90.00
_cell.angle_beta   90.00
_cell.angle_gamma   90.00
#
_symmetry.space_group_name_H-M   'P 1'
#
loop_
_entity.id
_entity.type
_entity.pdbx_description
1 polymer ?
#
loop_
_entity_poly.entity_id
_entity_poly.type
_entity_poly.pdbx_seq_one_letter_code
_entity_poly.pdbx_strand_id
1 'polypeptide(L)'
;MSITDKVFSFDESSKEEVLQDFNINKADYCINSFLTQHPSATEQDLADFLENARNSYVRARKNGMSDELWLEHLHKYIKTYKFVAPLQRELDKLIHNKNLTDIELEKAELAKQRAEFEKERIEFLNEQSEFIQKGRSKHFEHIVTLSEHEATKKDLELKYYKEIEEIKNKHQEEFIKNQEETKKIFDEEVNNLKDFYDRKIEKISDYYNKLKEKVVQLKEENAKLVGEIYERDVTTENQIALRTRDYYEEIEKIKKVLRNYEILSFELKSKVKEKDYLLNQLRAKIKHKDEEFKKFIQDQPEIVNQLINDGIKQGVKVKFSQLESKLKEQVEKYEDTVGKTYEKHKNEVDKILIANEAKIEVMKNALLQAEETAKLTTNEIERIKSEYDLIVYTNRELNEAIKLEQEKNKELLAKVEALTAENNDLDKLNNLLVKKYNDNDHLLSVSKSISEQLDKINASQRSLQKVLSTSNDDITNKKILDLDKEINAVNETYKQSKNIKNEPIELPKKAPTSGKIIEYIEDDEELDSQWAKQFSEVTKKIKEKKNNKKKRQLLDKKISDFKE
;
A
#
# COMPACT_ATOMS: atom_id res chain seq x y z
N MET A 1 -45.93 39.21 60.03
CA MET A 1 -46.90 40.21 60.54
C MET A 1 -46.20 41.08 61.56
N SER A 2 -46.12 42.39 61.30
CA SER A 2 -46.05 43.42 62.34
C SER A 2 -46.82 44.61 61.81
N ILE A 3 -47.91 44.98 62.48
CA ILE A 3 -48.82 46.05 62.04
C ILE A 3 -48.55 47.26 62.92
N THR A 4 -47.58 48.08 62.53
CA THR A 4 -47.40 49.46 62.99
C THR A 4 -46.68 50.23 61.90
N ASP A 5 -47.44 50.80 60.97
CA ASP A 5 -47.17 52.10 60.36
C ASP A 5 -48.29 52.45 59.37
N LYS A 6 -49.47 52.75 59.94
CA LYS A 6 -50.39 53.69 59.28
C LYS A 6 -49.80 55.09 59.42
N VAL A 7 -48.72 55.34 58.68
CA VAL A 7 -48.35 56.71 58.32
C VAL A 7 -49.52 57.23 57.50
N PHE A 8 -50.33 58.12 58.07
CA PHE A 8 -51.26 58.91 57.29
C PHE A 8 -50.44 59.64 56.23
N SER A 9 -50.62 59.27 54.97
CA SER A 9 -50.04 59.94 53.81
C SER A 9 -50.62 61.34 53.77
N PHE A 10 -49.87 62.28 54.32
CA PHE A 10 -50.14 63.70 54.20
C PHE A 10 -49.72 64.10 52.79
N ASP A 11 -50.61 63.86 51.82
CA ASP A 11 -50.36 64.06 50.39
C ASP A 11 -49.86 65.48 50.14
N GLU A 12 -49.00 65.66 49.13
CA GLU A 12 -48.40 66.97 48.83
C GLU A 12 -49.48 68.04 48.54
N SER A 13 -50.63 67.66 47.98
CA SER A 13 -51.79 68.56 47.83
C SER A 13 -52.32 69.08 49.18
N SER A 14 -52.48 68.19 50.18
CA SER A 14 -52.92 68.59 51.53
C SER A 14 -51.91 69.49 52.24
N LYS A 15 -50.62 69.36 51.90
CA LYS A 15 -49.56 70.27 52.35
C LYS A 15 -49.67 71.63 51.66
N GLU A 16 -49.91 71.67 50.35
CA GLU A 16 -50.09 72.92 49.60
C GLU A 16 -51.36 73.68 50.04
N GLU A 17 -52.48 73.01 50.27
CA GLU A 17 -53.71 73.63 50.82
C GLU A 17 -53.47 74.28 52.19
N VAL A 18 -52.82 73.57 53.12
CA VAL A 18 -52.46 74.12 54.44
C VAL A 18 -51.44 75.27 54.35
N LEU A 19 -50.52 75.21 53.39
CA LEU A 19 -49.56 76.29 53.13
C LEU A 19 -50.24 77.54 52.53
N GLN A 20 -51.31 77.38 51.74
CA GLN A 20 -52.12 78.49 51.24
C GLN A 20 -52.99 79.10 52.34
N ASP A 21 -53.66 78.28 53.17
CA ASP A 21 -54.44 78.75 54.32
C ASP A 21 -53.59 79.58 55.30
N PHE A 22 -52.35 79.13 55.60
CA PHE A 22 -51.42 79.93 56.39
C PHE A 22 -51.12 81.29 55.76
N ASN A 23 -50.79 81.30 54.46
CA ASN A 23 -50.41 82.51 53.74
C ASN A 23 -51.57 83.52 53.63
N ILE A 24 -52.81 83.05 53.50
CA ILE A 24 -54.00 83.90 53.32
C ILE A 24 -54.55 84.38 54.68
N ASN A 25 -54.66 83.49 55.67
CA ASN A 25 -55.44 83.76 56.89
C ASN A 25 -54.59 84.00 58.15
N LYS A 26 -53.31 83.59 58.16
CA LYS A 26 -52.48 83.58 59.39
C LYS A 26 -51.19 84.40 59.29
N ALA A 27 -50.63 84.58 58.09
CA ALA A 27 -49.36 85.28 57.88
C ALA A 27 -49.38 86.70 58.46
N ASP A 28 -50.34 87.55 58.07
CA ASP A 28 -50.45 88.93 58.56
C ASP A 28 -50.61 89.01 60.09
N TYR A 29 -51.36 88.07 60.69
CA TYR A 29 -51.47 87.98 62.14
C TYR A 29 -50.12 87.64 62.80
N CYS A 30 -49.35 86.73 62.20
CA CYS A 30 -48.00 86.37 62.67
C CYS A 30 -47.03 87.54 62.55
N ILE A 31 -47.03 88.27 61.42
CA ILE A 31 -46.21 89.46 61.19
C ILE A 31 -46.49 90.50 62.26
N ASN A 32 -47.76 90.88 62.42
CA ASN A 32 -48.17 91.92 63.37
C ASN A 32 -47.87 91.53 64.82
N SER A 33 -48.14 90.28 65.21
CA SER A 33 -47.87 89.79 66.56
C SER A 33 -46.37 89.72 66.89
N PHE A 34 -45.54 89.40 65.91
CA PHE A 34 -44.08 89.37 66.06
C PHE A 34 -43.48 90.77 66.15
N LEU A 35 -43.82 91.67 65.22
CA LEU A 35 -43.32 93.04 65.22
C LEU A 35 -43.81 93.85 66.44
N THR A 36 -44.97 93.53 67.00
CA THR A 36 -45.45 94.14 68.26
C THR A 36 -44.54 93.80 69.46
N GLN A 37 -43.96 92.59 69.52
CA GLN A 37 -43.03 92.21 70.59
C GLN A 37 -41.57 92.51 70.26
N HIS A 38 -41.19 92.52 68.97
CA HIS A 38 -39.83 92.79 68.49
C HIS A 38 -39.84 93.87 67.39
N PRO A 39 -40.14 95.14 67.73
CA PRO A 39 -40.23 96.23 66.75
C PRO A 39 -38.88 96.62 66.12
N SER A 40 -37.78 96.05 66.61
CA SER A 40 -36.42 96.23 66.09
C SER A 40 -35.88 95.01 65.33
N ALA A 41 -36.75 94.10 64.90
CA ALA A 41 -36.35 92.93 64.10
C ALA A 41 -35.96 93.34 62.67
N THR A 42 -34.98 92.66 62.07
CA THR A 42 -34.65 92.88 60.66
C THR A 42 -35.64 92.17 59.74
N GLU A 43 -35.69 92.55 58.45
CA GLU A 43 -36.50 91.84 57.45
C GLU A 43 -36.13 90.34 57.37
N GLN A 44 -34.86 90.01 57.59
CA GLN A 44 -34.38 88.62 57.59
C GLN A 44 -34.79 87.85 58.85
N ASP A 45 -34.84 88.50 60.02
CA ASP A 45 -35.42 87.89 61.23
C ASP A 45 -36.94 87.67 61.07
N LEU A 46 -37.64 88.58 60.38
CA LEU A 46 -39.06 88.42 60.05
C LEU A 46 -39.29 87.24 59.08
N ALA A 47 -38.45 87.10 58.05
CA ALA A 47 -38.50 85.97 57.11
C ALA A 47 -38.23 84.63 57.83
N ASP A 48 -37.15 84.53 58.61
CA ASP A 48 -36.81 83.34 59.41
C ASP A 48 -37.92 83.00 60.42
N PHE A 49 -38.53 84.01 61.04
CA PHE A 49 -39.67 83.81 61.94
C PHE A 49 -40.89 83.26 61.18
N LEU A 50 -41.25 83.85 60.04
CA LEU A 50 -42.41 83.45 59.25
C LEU A 50 -42.27 82.04 58.68
N GLU A 51 -41.09 81.67 58.19
CA GLU A 51 -40.85 80.31 57.70
C GLU A 51 -40.95 79.27 58.84
N ASN A 52 -40.46 79.60 60.04
CA ASN A 52 -40.63 78.75 61.21
C ASN A 52 -42.10 78.70 61.71
N ALA A 53 -42.84 79.82 61.68
CA ALA A 53 -44.25 79.86 62.01
C ALA A 53 -45.10 79.04 61.01
N ARG A 54 -44.78 79.13 59.71
CA ARG A 54 -45.37 78.34 58.61
C ARG A 54 -45.09 76.86 58.77
N ASN A 55 -43.83 76.48 59.00
CA ASN A 55 -43.43 75.10 59.26
C ASN A 55 -43.96 74.55 60.61
N SER A 56 -44.24 75.42 61.58
CA SER A 56 -44.94 75.07 62.82
C SER A 56 -46.42 74.81 62.54
N TYR A 57 -47.10 75.67 61.77
CA TYR A 57 -48.50 75.53 61.40
C TYR A 57 -48.78 74.24 60.61
N VAL A 58 -47.95 73.94 59.61
CA VAL A 58 -48.04 72.69 58.83
C VAL A 58 -47.90 71.46 59.74
N ARG A 59 -46.95 71.49 60.69
CA ARG A 59 -46.79 70.42 61.69
C ARG A 59 -47.97 70.33 62.66
N ALA A 60 -48.52 71.46 63.09
CA ALA A 60 -49.70 71.53 63.95
C ALA A 60 -50.93 70.92 63.27
N ARG A 61 -51.21 71.30 62.02
CA ARG A 61 -52.29 70.72 61.20
C ARG A 61 -52.09 69.23 60.94
N LYS A 62 -50.88 68.79 60.59
CA LYS A 62 -50.57 67.35 60.44
C LYS A 62 -50.81 66.54 61.71
N ASN A 63 -50.66 67.16 62.88
CA ASN A 63 -50.86 66.53 64.19
C ASN A 63 -52.26 66.76 64.78
N GLY A 64 -53.21 67.35 64.04
CA GLY A 64 -54.58 67.59 64.51
C GLY A 64 -54.73 68.65 65.61
N MET A 65 -53.75 69.55 65.76
CA MET A 65 -53.73 70.61 66.77
C MET A 65 -54.73 71.73 66.42
N SER A 66 -55.45 72.25 67.42
CA SER A 66 -56.36 73.39 67.26
C SER A 66 -55.61 74.70 67.07
N ASP A 67 -56.25 75.67 66.39
CA ASP A 67 -55.68 77.00 66.14
C ASP A 67 -55.29 77.71 67.44
N GLU A 68 -56.09 77.60 68.49
CA GLU A 68 -55.85 78.22 69.80
C GLU A 68 -54.55 77.70 70.44
N LEU A 69 -54.34 76.38 70.43
CA LEU A 69 -53.16 75.75 71.02
C LEU A 69 -51.90 76.01 70.18
N TRP A 70 -52.06 76.09 68.85
CA TRP A 70 -50.99 76.55 67.96
C TRP A 70 -50.64 78.03 68.19
N LEU A 71 -51.63 78.90 68.42
CA LEU A 71 -51.42 80.32 68.75
C LEU A 71 -50.71 80.51 70.09
N GLU A 72 -51.01 79.70 71.11
CA GLU A 72 -50.23 79.69 72.36
C GLU A 72 -48.77 79.30 72.12
N HIS A 73 -48.55 78.25 71.32
CA HIS A 73 -47.20 77.83 70.93
C HIS A 73 -46.46 78.91 70.12
N LEU A 74 -47.16 79.60 69.22
CA LEU A 74 -46.65 80.72 68.44
C LEU A 74 -46.26 81.90 69.36
N HIS A 75 -47.13 82.30 70.30
CA HIS A 75 -46.82 83.36 71.25
C HIS A 75 -45.64 83.01 72.17
N LYS A 76 -45.50 81.75 72.57
CA LYS A 76 -44.33 81.26 73.31
C LYS A 76 -43.06 81.35 72.46
N TYR A 77 -43.14 80.97 71.18
CA TYR A 77 -42.04 81.06 70.22
C TYR A 77 -41.63 82.51 69.92
N ILE A 78 -42.58 83.44 69.73
CA ILE A 78 -42.31 84.88 69.57
C ILE A 78 -41.52 85.39 70.80
N LYS A 79 -41.92 85.04 72.02
CA LYS A 79 -41.21 85.45 73.24
C LYS A 79 -39.79 84.89 73.33
N THR A 80 -39.55 83.65 72.90
CA THR A 80 -38.22 83.00 72.97
C THR A 80 -37.35 83.20 71.73
N TYR A 81 -37.89 83.77 70.65
CA TYR A 81 -37.23 83.88 69.34
C TYR A 81 -35.80 84.45 69.42
N LYS A 82 -35.59 85.54 70.19
CA LYS A 82 -34.27 86.18 70.38
C LYS A 82 -33.19 85.25 70.96
N PHE A 83 -33.58 84.17 71.64
CA PHE A 83 -32.64 83.16 72.16
C PHE A 83 -32.50 81.96 71.20
N VAL A 84 -33.57 81.60 70.50
CA VAL A 84 -33.60 80.39 69.65
C VAL A 84 -32.98 80.65 68.27
N ALA A 85 -33.25 81.78 67.63
CA ALA A 85 -32.80 82.05 66.27
C ALA A 85 -31.26 82.08 66.12
N PRO A 86 -30.46 82.69 67.03
CA PRO A 86 -29.00 82.64 66.93
C PRO A 86 -28.45 81.21 67.09
N LEU A 87 -29.04 80.41 68.00
CA LEU A 87 -28.62 79.02 68.22
C LEU A 87 -28.95 78.12 67.02
N GLN A 88 -30.10 78.33 66.38
CA GLN A 88 -30.47 77.61 65.16
C GLN A 88 -29.51 77.94 64.01
N ARG A 89 -29.18 79.23 63.80
CA ARG A 89 -28.21 79.66 62.77
C ARG A 89 -26.82 79.06 62.98
N GLU A 90 -26.34 78.90 64.22
CA GLU A 90 -25.08 78.20 64.50
C GLU A 90 -25.18 76.67 64.31
N LEU A 91 -26.30 76.06 64.65
CA LEU A 91 -26.55 74.63 64.39
C LEU A 91 -26.55 74.33 62.89
N ASP A 92 -27.21 75.15 62.08
CA ASP A 92 -27.30 74.97 60.63
C ASP A 92 -25.92 75.14 59.95
N LYS A 93 -25.08 76.08 60.43
CA LYS A 93 -23.66 76.18 60.03
C LYS A 93 -22.87 74.91 60.36
N LEU A 94 -23.04 74.36 61.56
CA LEU A 94 -22.35 73.13 61.97
C LEU A 94 -22.78 71.92 61.12
N ILE A 95 -24.07 71.80 60.81
CA ILE A 95 -24.59 70.77 59.90
C ILE A 95 -24.01 70.93 58.50
N HIS A 96 -23.96 72.16 57.97
CA HIS A 96 -23.38 72.44 56.65
C HIS A 96 -21.88 72.09 56.59
N ASN A 97 -21.11 72.51 57.59
CA ASN A 97 -19.68 72.20 57.69
C ASN A 97 -19.42 70.70 57.83
N LYS A 98 -20.25 69.98 58.60
CA LYS A 98 -20.17 68.52 58.68
C LYS A 98 -20.38 67.87 57.32
N ASN A 99 -21.47 68.24 56.62
CA ASN A 99 -21.78 67.67 55.30
C ASN A 99 -20.67 67.95 54.26
N LEU A 100 -20.04 69.13 54.30
CA LEU A 100 -18.86 69.42 53.48
C LEU A 100 -17.67 68.51 53.81
N THR A 101 -17.41 68.30 55.11
CA THR A 101 -16.31 67.42 55.58
C THR A 101 -16.55 65.95 55.17
N ASP A 102 -17.79 65.46 55.29
CA ASP A 102 -18.17 64.10 54.90
C ASP A 102 -17.98 63.89 53.37
N ILE A 103 -18.32 64.88 52.54
CA ILE A 103 -18.08 64.88 51.09
C ILE A 103 -16.58 64.92 50.74
N GLU A 104 -15.76 65.61 51.51
CA GLU A 104 -14.30 65.64 51.33
C GLU A 104 -13.65 64.31 51.70
N LEU A 105 -14.14 63.63 52.75
CA LEU A 105 -13.72 62.28 53.12
C LEU A 105 -14.07 61.26 52.04
N GLU A 106 -15.30 61.27 51.52
CA GLU A 106 -15.72 60.36 50.43
C GLU A 106 -14.86 60.54 49.18
N LYS A 107 -14.53 61.78 48.80
CA LYS A 107 -13.59 62.07 47.70
C LYS A 107 -12.18 61.54 47.97
N ALA A 108 -11.70 61.62 49.21
CA ALA A 108 -10.38 61.11 49.60
C ALA A 108 -10.32 59.58 49.55
N GLU A 109 -11.38 58.88 49.99
CA GLU A 109 -11.47 57.42 49.88
C GLU A 109 -11.54 56.95 48.43
N LEU A 110 -12.34 57.60 47.59
CA LEU A 110 -12.39 57.31 46.14
C LEU A 110 -11.05 57.57 45.45
N ALA A 111 -10.32 58.61 45.84
CA ALA A 111 -8.96 58.87 45.33
C ALA A 111 -7.97 57.78 45.77
N LYS A 112 -8.07 57.31 47.02
CA LYS A 112 -7.25 56.21 47.55
C LYS A 112 -7.51 54.90 46.81
N GLN A 113 -8.76 54.50 46.63
CA GLN A 113 -9.14 53.29 45.88
C GLN A 113 -8.63 53.35 44.43
N ARG A 114 -8.74 54.51 43.76
CA ARG A 114 -8.18 54.69 42.41
C ARG A 114 -6.66 54.53 42.37
N ALA A 115 -5.95 55.01 43.39
CA ALA A 115 -4.50 54.83 43.49
C ALA A 115 -4.11 53.37 43.75
N GLU A 116 -4.89 52.64 44.55
CA GLU A 116 -4.72 51.20 44.78
C GLU A 116 -4.94 50.40 43.47
N PHE A 117 -6.02 50.66 42.73
CA PHE A 117 -6.27 50.01 41.42
C PHE A 117 -5.19 50.33 40.36
N GLU A 118 -4.72 51.57 40.26
CA GLU A 118 -3.68 51.91 39.28
C GLU A 118 -2.33 51.28 39.67
N LYS A 119 -2.05 51.11 40.97
CA LYS A 119 -0.89 50.35 41.45
C LYS A 119 -0.97 48.88 41.06
N GLU A 120 -2.10 48.21 41.30
CA GLU A 120 -2.32 46.81 40.88
C GLU A 120 -2.19 46.66 39.36
N ARG A 121 -2.72 47.60 38.59
CA ARG A 121 -2.59 47.64 37.12
C ARG A 121 -1.13 47.75 36.67
N ILE A 122 -0.34 48.61 37.31
CA ILE A 122 1.10 48.75 37.02
C ILE A 122 1.86 47.46 37.39
N GLU A 123 1.56 46.84 38.53
CA GLU A 123 2.17 45.57 38.93
C GLU A 123 1.84 44.44 37.95
N PHE A 124 0.59 44.34 37.49
CA PHE A 124 0.15 43.38 36.47
C PHE A 124 0.82 43.60 35.11
N LEU A 125 0.92 44.85 34.64
CA LEU A 125 1.60 45.18 33.38
C LEU A 125 3.10 44.88 33.44
N ASN A 126 3.74 45.10 34.60
CA ASN A 126 5.13 44.71 34.81
C ASN A 126 5.30 43.17 34.81
N GLU A 127 4.40 42.40 35.44
CA GLU A 127 4.45 40.94 35.38
C GLU A 127 4.23 40.40 33.95
N GLN A 128 3.33 41.01 33.16
CA GLN A 128 3.21 40.68 31.73
C GLN A 128 4.50 40.96 30.95
N SER A 129 5.16 42.09 31.22
CA SER A 129 6.44 42.43 30.59
C SER A 129 7.55 41.44 30.96
N GLU A 130 7.66 41.04 32.24
CA GLU A 130 8.60 40.01 32.67
C GLU A 130 8.29 38.64 32.07
N PHE A 131 7.00 38.26 31.97
CA PHE A 131 6.60 37.01 31.32
C PHE A 131 7.01 36.98 29.84
N ILE A 132 6.78 38.06 29.10
CA ILE A 132 7.18 38.19 27.69
C ILE A 132 8.71 38.14 27.53
N GLN A 133 9.48 38.75 28.44
CA GLN A 133 10.94 38.82 28.33
C GLN A 133 11.68 37.58 28.85
N LYS A 134 11.17 36.92 29.89
CA LYS A 134 11.88 35.86 30.64
C LYS A 134 11.17 34.50 30.60
N GLY A 135 9.96 34.42 30.04
CA GLY A 135 9.20 33.18 29.92
C GLY A 135 8.67 32.62 31.24
N ARG A 136 8.62 33.42 32.31
CA ARG A 136 8.22 32.97 33.65
C ARG A 136 7.25 33.96 34.29
N SER A 137 6.12 33.45 34.77
CA SER A 137 5.16 34.17 35.63
C SER A 137 5.26 33.61 37.05
N LYS A 138 5.05 34.45 38.06
CA LYS A 138 4.94 33.99 39.46
C LYS A 138 3.61 33.30 39.74
N HIS A 139 2.56 33.67 39.01
CA HIS A 139 1.21 33.11 39.16
C HIS A 139 0.99 31.85 38.32
N PHE A 140 1.74 31.66 37.23
CA PHE A 140 1.58 30.53 36.31
C PHE A 140 2.90 29.79 36.06
N GLU A 141 3.36 29.07 37.08
CA GLU A 141 4.65 28.36 37.11
C GLU A 141 4.74 27.17 36.12
N HIS A 142 3.64 26.82 35.45
CA HIS A 142 3.54 25.67 34.53
C HIS A 142 3.26 26.04 33.07
N ILE A 143 3.17 27.33 32.73
CA ILE A 143 3.05 27.76 31.32
C ILE A 143 4.44 27.74 30.69
N VAL A 144 4.80 26.56 30.17
CA VAL A 144 6.00 26.35 29.34
C VAL A 144 5.91 27.26 28.11
N THR A 145 7.00 27.96 27.79
CA THR A 145 7.00 28.88 26.67
C THR A 145 6.92 28.15 25.33
N LEU A 146 6.36 28.82 24.31
CA LEU A 146 6.36 28.31 22.94
C LEU A 146 7.79 27.99 22.45
N SER A 147 8.80 28.73 22.95
CA SER A 147 10.22 28.49 22.62
C SER A 147 10.77 27.19 23.20
N GLU A 148 10.36 26.79 24.41
CA GLU A 148 10.75 25.53 25.04
C GLU A 148 10.02 24.34 24.38
N HIS A 149 8.78 24.55 23.92
CA HIS A 149 8.09 23.58 23.07
C HIS A 149 8.73 23.41 21.69
N GLU A 150 9.21 24.49 21.06
CA GLU A 150 9.97 24.39 19.80
C GLU A 150 11.35 23.74 20.00
N ALA A 151 12.03 24.03 21.10
CA ALA A 151 13.31 23.39 21.44
C ALA A 151 13.13 21.87 21.67
N THR A 152 12.16 21.47 22.49
CA THR A 152 11.86 20.06 22.74
C THR A 152 11.34 19.33 21.50
N LYS A 153 10.58 20.01 20.62
CA LYS A 153 10.19 19.47 19.31
C LYS A 153 11.41 19.20 18.43
N LYS A 154 12.33 20.16 18.30
CA LYS A 154 13.58 19.98 17.52
C LYS A 154 14.46 18.84 18.06
N ASP A 155 14.58 18.72 19.38
CA ASP A 155 15.31 17.63 20.04
C ASP A 155 14.67 16.25 19.78
N LEU A 156 13.33 16.17 19.74
CA LEU A 156 12.62 14.95 19.39
C LEU A 156 12.76 14.60 17.91
N GLU A 157 12.61 15.58 17.01
CA GLU A 157 12.85 15.41 15.57
C GLU A 157 14.27 14.89 15.32
N LEU A 158 15.29 15.49 15.95
CA LEU A 158 16.69 15.08 15.81
C LEU A 158 16.97 13.67 16.36
N LYS A 159 16.23 13.22 17.39
CA LYS A 159 16.28 11.83 17.88
C LYS A 159 15.66 10.87 16.87
N TYR A 160 14.46 11.16 16.36
CA TYR A 160 13.80 10.31 15.37
C TYR A 160 14.58 10.21 14.06
N TYR A 161 15.22 11.30 13.59
CA TYR A 161 16.11 11.22 12.42
C TYR A 161 17.28 10.26 12.63
N LYS A 162 17.95 10.32 13.80
CA LYS A 162 19.03 9.38 14.15
C LYS A 162 18.54 7.94 14.25
N GLU A 163 17.38 7.72 14.87
CA GLU A 163 16.81 6.38 15.02
C GLU A 163 16.40 5.77 13.66
N ILE A 164 15.82 6.57 12.76
CA ILE A 164 15.54 6.17 11.37
C ILE A 164 16.84 5.83 10.61
N GLU A 165 17.91 6.61 10.81
CA GLU A 165 19.21 6.40 10.16
C GLU A 165 19.92 5.14 10.70
N GLU A 166 19.85 4.87 12.01
CA GLU A 166 20.31 3.62 12.61
C GLU A 166 19.53 2.39 12.11
N ILE A 167 18.21 2.48 12.00
CA ILE A 167 17.36 1.40 11.44
C ILE A 167 17.73 1.14 9.98
N LYS A 168 17.93 2.19 9.18
CA LYS A 168 18.33 2.08 7.77
C LYS A 168 19.70 1.42 7.63
N ASN A 169 20.67 1.80 8.45
CA ASN A 169 22.02 1.22 8.45
C ASN A 169 21.98 -0.27 8.84
N LYS A 170 21.27 -0.64 9.93
CA LYS A 170 21.08 -2.05 10.32
C LYS A 170 20.44 -2.89 9.21
N HIS A 171 19.40 -2.37 8.56
CA HIS A 171 18.73 -3.10 7.48
C HIS A 171 19.62 -3.26 6.24
N GLN A 172 20.50 -2.28 5.98
CA GLN A 172 21.50 -2.36 4.91
C GLN A 172 22.64 -3.35 5.24
N GLU A 173 23.07 -3.44 6.51
CA GLU A 173 24.01 -4.45 7.00
C GLU A 173 23.42 -5.88 6.91
N GLU A 174 22.17 -6.08 7.34
CA GLU A 174 21.45 -7.36 7.18
C GLU A 174 21.29 -7.75 5.71
N PHE A 175 20.97 -6.80 4.84
CA PHE A 175 20.84 -7.04 3.41
C PHE A 175 22.17 -7.49 2.78
N ILE A 176 23.28 -6.81 3.11
CA ILE A 176 24.62 -7.21 2.65
C ILE A 176 24.98 -8.61 3.16
N LYS A 177 24.73 -8.89 4.45
CA LYS A 177 25.00 -10.19 5.06
C LYS A 177 24.21 -11.33 4.40
N ASN A 178 22.92 -11.12 4.14
CA ASN A 178 22.08 -12.07 3.42
C ASN A 178 22.54 -12.29 1.97
N GLN A 179 23.05 -11.25 1.29
CA GLN A 179 23.67 -11.38 -0.04
C GLN A 179 24.99 -12.17 -0.01
N GLU A 180 25.82 -12.00 1.03
CA GLU A 180 27.05 -12.79 1.19
C GLU A 180 26.77 -14.27 1.53
N GLU A 181 25.76 -14.53 2.36
CA GLU A 181 25.34 -15.90 2.69
C GLU A 181 24.72 -16.61 1.47
N THR A 182 23.85 -15.95 0.71
CA THR A 182 23.32 -16.52 -0.56
C THR A 182 24.40 -16.71 -1.62
N LYS A 183 25.40 -15.82 -1.71
CA LYS A 183 26.58 -16.06 -2.56
C LYS A 183 27.36 -17.30 -2.16
N LYS A 184 27.64 -17.49 -0.87
CA LYS A 184 28.36 -18.69 -0.38
C LYS A 184 27.62 -19.98 -0.72
N ILE A 185 26.30 -20.02 -0.50
CA ILE A 185 25.46 -21.18 -0.85
C ILE A 185 25.54 -21.44 -2.37
N PHE A 186 25.41 -20.39 -3.19
CA PHE A 186 25.50 -20.53 -4.64
C PHE A 186 26.88 -21.00 -5.11
N ASP A 187 27.97 -20.45 -4.56
CA ASP A 187 29.34 -20.83 -4.88
C ASP A 187 29.66 -22.27 -4.42
N GLU A 188 29.14 -22.71 -3.26
CA GLU A 188 29.22 -24.11 -2.82
C GLU A 188 28.46 -25.05 -3.77
N GLU A 189 27.26 -24.67 -4.20
CA GLU A 189 26.43 -25.48 -5.10
C GLU A 189 27.00 -25.55 -6.53
N VAL A 190 27.58 -24.45 -7.03
CA VAL A 190 28.38 -24.42 -8.27
C VAL A 190 29.60 -25.33 -8.18
N ASN A 191 30.33 -25.31 -7.06
CA ASN A 191 31.48 -26.19 -6.86
C ASN A 191 31.05 -27.66 -6.75
N ASN A 192 29.96 -27.98 -6.05
CA ASN A 192 29.39 -29.33 -5.98
C ASN A 192 28.96 -29.86 -7.35
N LEU A 193 28.33 -29.02 -8.18
CA LEU A 193 28.01 -29.34 -9.57
C LEU A 193 29.27 -29.59 -10.41
N LYS A 194 30.27 -28.73 -10.29
CA LYS A 194 31.55 -28.86 -10.99
C LYS A 194 32.24 -30.19 -10.64
N ASP A 195 32.37 -30.49 -9.35
CA ASP A 195 32.89 -31.76 -8.83
C ASP A 195 32.14 -32.97 -9.38
N PHE A 196 30.81 -32.89 -9.48
CA PHE A 196 29.99 -33.96 -10.05
C PHE A 196 30.26 -34.18 -11.55
N TYR A 197 30.42 -33.10 -12.32
CA TYR A 197 30.76 -33.18 -13.75
C TYR A 197 32.21 -33.64 -13.98
N ASP A 198 33.17 -33.16 -13.19
CA ASP A 198 34.57 -33.58 -13.27
C ASP A 198 34.71 -35.08 -12.97
N ARG A 199 34.04 -35.60 -11.93
CA ARG A 199 33.96 -37.06 -11.65
C ARG A 199 33.26 -37.87 -12.77
N LYS A 200 32.34 -37.25 -13.53
CA LYS A 200 31.74 -37.88 -14.72
C LYS A 200 32.73 -37.93 -15.89
N ILE A 201 33.47 -36.84 -16.12
CA ILE A 201 34.49 -36.74 -17.18
C ILE A 201 35.64 -37.71 -16.91
N GLU A 202 36.06 -37.84 -15.65
CA GLU A 202 37.06 -38.81 -15.19
C GLU A 202 36.61 -40.25 -15.50
N LYS A 203 35.38 -40.63 -15.09
CA LYS A 203 34.80 -41.94 -15.43
C LYS A 203 34.71 -42.20 -16.94
N ILE A 204 34.34 -41.19 -17.73
CA ILE A 204 34.30 -41.32 -19.20
C ILE A 204 35.71 -41.49 -19.78
N SER A 205 36.71 -40.78 -19.25
CA SER A 205 38.12 -40.93 -19.64
C SER A 205 38.65 -42.32 -19.29
N ASP A 206 38.30 -42.85 -18.12
CA ASP A 206 38.60 -44.22 -17.70
C ASP A 206 38.00 -45.28 -18.64
N TYR A 207 36.74 -45.11 -19.02
CA TYR A 207 36.10 -45.97 -20.02
C TYR A 207 36.78 -45.85 -21.39
N TYR A 208 37.09 -44.63 -21.83
CA TYR A 208 37.79 -44.39 -23.09
C TYR A 208 39.19 -45.04 -23.12
N ASN A 209 39.95 -44.92 -22.02
CA ASN A 209 41.27 -45.53 -21.88
C ASN A 209 41.19 -47.06 -21.89
N LYS A 210 40.27 -47.67 -21.13
CA LYS A 210 40.03 -49.13 -21.17
C LYS A 210 39.61 -49.62 -22.56
N LEU A 211 38.80 -48.83 -23.27
CA LEU A 211 38.36 -49.17 -24.63
C LEU A 211 39.51 -49.04 -25.63
N LYS A 212 40.38 -48.03 -25.48
CA LYS A 212 41.62 -47.85 -26.25
C LYS A 212 42.60 -49.01 -26.01
N GLU A 213 42.82 -49.42 -24.77
CA GLU A 213 43.64 -50.60 -24.43
C GLU A 213 43.04 -51.87 -25.04
N LYS A 214 41.72 -52.08 -24.94
CA LYS A 214 41.07 -53.25 -25.54
C LYS A 214 41.18 -53.26 -27.06
N VAL A 215 41.14 -52.10 -27.73
CA VAL A 215 41.40 -51.97 -29.18
C VAL A 215 42.85 -52.30 -29.54
N VAL A 216 43.83 -51.97 -28.69
CA VAL A 216 45.23 -52.39 -28.90
C VAL A 216 45.36 -53.90 -28.75
N GLN A 217 44.82 -54.49 -27.68
CA GLN A 217 44.81 -55.95 -27.49
C GLN A 217 44.16 -56.69 -28.66
N LEU A 218 43.00 -56.23 -29.13
CA LEU A 218 42.30 -56.84 -30.27
C LEU A 218 43.11 -56.73 -31.58
N LYS A 219 43.91 -55.67 -31.76
CA LYS A 219 44.82 -55.56 -32.91
C LYS A 219 46.00 -56.54 -32.80
N GLU A 220 46.55 -56.75 -31.61
CA GLU A 220 47.61 -57.73 -31.37
C GLU A 220 47.12 -59.17 -31.51
N GLU A 221 45.93 -59.48 -30.98
CA GLU A 221 45.25 -60.78 -31.15
C GLU A 221 44.95 -61.06 -32.63
N ASN A 222 44.44 -60.07 -33.37
CA ASN A 222 44.19 -60.21 -34.81
C ASN A 222 45.49 -60.36 -35.62
N ALA A 223 46.56 -59.63 -35.26
CA ALA A 223 47.86 -59.79 -35.90
C ALA A 223 48.46 -61.20 -35.67
N LYS A 224 48.28 -61.77 -34.47
CA LYS A 224 48.65 -63.17 -34.19
C LYS A 224 47.84 -64.17 -35.02
N LEU A 225 46.51 -64.01 -35.06
CA LEU A 225 45.63 -64.87 -35.88
C LEU A 225 45.98 -64.81 -37.37
N VAL A 226 46.27 -63.63 -37.91
CA VAL A 226 46.73 -63.48 -39.30
C VAL A 226 48.07 -64.19 -39.52
N GLY A 227 49.01 -64.11 -38.57
CA GLY A 227 50.27 -64.87 -38.60
C GLY A 227 50.05 -66.38 -38.59
N GLU A 228 49.22 -66.89 -37.67
CA GLU A 228 48.88 -68.31 -37.57
C GLU A 228 48.16 -68.86 -38.82
N ILE A 229 47.34 -68.03 -39.47
CA ILE A 229 46.70 -68.36 -40.75
C ILE A 229 47.76 -68.43 -41.87
N TYR A 230 48.64 -67.43 -41.99
CA TYR A 230 49.72 -67.45 -42.99
C TYR A 230 50.68 -68.63 -42.81
N GLU A 231 51.05 -69.00 -41.58
CA GLU A 231 51.88 -70.19 -41.32
C GLU A 231 51.15 -71.50 -41.66
N ARG A 232 49.82 -71.57 -41.44
CA ARG A 232 48.98 -72.70 -41.89
C ARG A 232 48.86 -72.79 -43.41
N ASP A 233 48.69 -71.67 -44.09
CA ASP A 233 48.58 -71.65 -45.56
C ASP A 233 49.93 -72.06 -46.19
N VAL A 234 51.06 -71.51 -45.72
CA VAL A 234 52.39 -71.91 -46.20
C VAL A 234 52.70 -73.38 -45.91
N THR A 235 52.28 -73.94 -44.77
CA THR A 235 52.51 -75.36 -44.46
C THR A 235 51.57 -76.30 -45.23
N THR A 236 50.32 -75.91 -45.49
CA THR A 236 49.40 -76.70 -46.33
C THR A 236 49.74 -76.64 -47.81
N GLU A 237 50.15 -75.48 -48.34
CA GLU A 237 50.58 -75.32 -49.74
C GLU A 237 51.82 -76.16 -50.04
N ASN A 238 52.81 -76.19 -49.13
CA ASN A 238 53.98 -77.08 -49.25
C ASN A 238 53.60 -78.58 -49.17
N GLN A 239 52.65 -78.96 -48.32
CA GLN A 239 52.17 -80.36 -48.26
C GLN A 239 51.38 -80.77 -49.52
N ILE A 240 50.62 -79.85 -50.11
CA ILE A 240 49.93 -80.07 -51.39
C ILE A 240 50.96 -80.22 -52.51
N ALA A 241 51.94 -79.32 -52.60
CA ALA A 241 53.00 -79.39 -53.61
C ALA A 241 53.79 -80.73 -53.58
N LEU A 242 54.11 -81.22 -52.38
CA LEU A 242 54.74 -82.53 -52.19
C LEU A 242 53.84 -83.68 -52.67
N ARG A 243 52.56 -83.72 -52.26
CA ARG A 243 51.61 -84.74 -52.73
C ARG A 243 51.39 -84.70 -54.24
N THR A 244 51.29 -83.50 -54.83
CA THR A 244 51.15 -83.33 -56.28
C THR A 244 52.37 -83.88 -57.02
N ARG A 245 53.58 -83.66 -56.49
CA ARG A 245 54.80 -84.27 -57.03
C ARG A 245 54.74 -85.80 -56.98
N ASP A 246 54.38 -86.37 -55.82
CA ASP A 246 54.29 -87.82 -55.65
C ASP A 246 53.30 -88.45 -56.65
N TYR A 247 52.13 -87.82 -56.84
CA TYR A 247 51.15 -88.24 -57.86
C TYR A 247 51.68 -88.13 -59.28
N TYR A 248 52.49 -87.12 -59.63
CA TYR A 248 53.12 -87.05 -60.95
C TYR A 248 54.15 -88.18 -61.16
N GLU A 249 54.95 -88.53 -60.14
CA GLU A 249 55.86 -89.67 -60.20
C GLU A 249 55.11 -91.01 -60.32
N GLU A 250 53.94 -91.17 -59.69
CA GLU A 250 53.08 -92.35 -59.89
C GLU A 250 52.45 -92.40 -61.28
N ILE A 251 51.95 -91.28 -61.80
CA ILE A 251 51.39 -91.19 -63.16
C ILE A 251 52.46 -91.54 -64.21
N GLU A 252 53.72 -91.15 -64.00
CA GLU A 252 54.81 -91.51 -64.92
C GLU A 252 55.15 -93.01 -64.85
N LYS A 253 55.18 -93.62 -63.65
CA LYS A 253 55.30 -95.07 -63.49
C LYS A 253 54.17 -95.81 -64.22
N ILE A 254 52.92 -95.35 -64.09
CA ILE A 254 51.76 -95.92 -64.78
C ILE A 254 51.88 -95.76 -66.31
N LYS A 255 52.30 -94.58 -66.82
CA LYS A 255 52.57 -94.38 -68.27
C LYS A 255 53.63 -95.34 -68.81
N LYS A 256 54.68 -95.64 -68.02
CA LYS A 256 55.72 -96.62 -68.38
C LYS A 256 55.16 -98.04 -68.43
N VAL A 257 54.30 -98.42 -67.48
CA VAL A 257 53.57 -99.71 -67.49
C VAL A 257 52.62 -99.79 -68.69
N LEU A 258 51.90 -98.73 -69.02
CA LEU A 258 51.00 -98.68 -70.18
C LEU A 258 51.76 -98.86 -71.51
N ARG A 259 52.90 -98.18 -71.70
CA ARG A 259 53.76 -98.43 -72.88
C ARG A 259 54.26 -99.87 -72.97
N ASN A 260 54.64 -100.47 -71.84
CA ASN A 260 55.01 -101.89 -71.81
C ASN A 260 53.81 -102.78 -72.18
N TYR A 261 52.60 -102.43 -71.74
CA TYR A 261 51.35 -103.10 -72.12
C TYR A 261 51.00 -102.94 -73.61
N GLU A 262 51.28 -101.79 -74.22
CA GLU A 262 51.10 -101.57 -75.67
C GLU A 262 52.06 -102.44 -76.49
N ILE A 263 53.33 -102.52 -76.09
CA ILE A 263 54.33 -103.41 -76.69
C ILE A 263 53.88 -104.87 -76.54
N LEU A 264 53.50 -105.28 -75.33
CA LEU A 264 53.02 -106.64 -75.05
C LEU A 264 51.71 -106.95 -75.81
N SER A 265 50.82 -105.97 -75.98
CA SER A 265 49.59 -106.07 -76.78
C SER A 265 49.91 -106.28 -78.27
N PHE A 266 50.93 -105.60 -78.79
CA PHE A 266 51.40 -105.77 -80.16
C PHE A 266 52.03 -107.15 -80.37
N GLU A 267 52.91 -107.59 -79.46
CA GLU A 267 53.46 -108.95 -79.46
C GLU A 267 52.36 -110.02 -79.36
N LEU A 268 51.38 -109.84 -78.46
CA LEU A 268 50.23 -110.72 -78.31
C LEU A 268 49.37 -110.74 -79.58
N LYS A 269 49.12 -109.62 -80.25
CA LYS A 269 48.40 -109.60 -81.54
C LYS A 269 49.18 -110.33 -82.63
N SER A 270 50.51 -110.23 -82.64
CA SER A 270 51.37 -110.98 -83.57
C SER A 270 51.32 -112.48 -83.28
N LYS A 271 51.46 -112.88 -82.01
CA LYS A 271 51.30 -114.27 -81.57
C LYS A 271 49.88 -114.80 -81.75
N VAL A 272 48.84 -113.97 -81.65
CA VAL A 272 47.45 -114.38 -81.94
C VAL A 272 47.29 -114.65 -83.43
N LYS A 273 47.84 -113.84 -84.34
CA LYS A 273 47.85 -114.17 -85.78
C LYS A 273 48.61 -115.46 -86.09
N GLU A 274 49.76 -115.66 -85.46
CA GLU A 274 50.56 -116.89 -85.57
C GLU A 274 49.79 -118.10 -85.01
N LYS A 275 49.13 -117.94 -83.86
CA LYS A 275 48.27 -118.96 -83.25
C LYS A 275 46.98 -119.18 -84.02
N ASP A 276 46.38 -118.20 -84.68
CA ASP A 276 45.21 -118.36 -85.55
C ASP A 276 45.57 -119.14 -86.81
N TYR A 277 46.75 -118.89 -87.39
CA TYR A 277 47.30 -119.72 -88.45
C TYR A 277 47.49 -121.18 -87.97
N LEU A 278 48.08 -121.37 -86.78
CA LEU A 278 48.25 -122.67 -86.13
C LEU A 278 46.91 -123.30 -85.72
N LEU A 279 45.90 -122.50 -85.38
CA LEU A 279 44.56 -122.93 -84.97
C LEU A 279 43.69 -123.26 -86.19
N ASN A 280 43.95 -122.68 -87.36
CA ASN A 280 43.38 -123.14 -88.62
C ASN A 280 44.02 -124.47 -89.07
N GLN A 281 45.34 -124.65 -88.89
CA GLN A 281 45.98 -125.97 -89.06
C GLN A 281 45.43 -127.00 -88.05
N LEU A 282 45.26 -126.62 -86.79
CA LEU A 282 44.67 -127.49 -85.76
C LEU A 282 43.18 -127.70 -85.97
N ARG A 283 42.41 -126.77 -86.53
CA ARG A 283 41.01 -127.00 -86.93
C ARG A 283 40.91 -127.99 -88.06
N ALA A 284 41.83 -127.98 -89.03
CA ALA A 284 41.91 -129.04 -90.03
C ALA A 284 42.21 -130.40 -89.39
N LYS A 285 43.16 -130.46 -88.43
CA LYS A 285 43.45 -131.68 -87.66
C LYS A 285 42.32 -132.10 -86.71
N ILE A 286 41.61 -131.16 -86.08
CA ILE A 286 40.47 -131.41 -85.20
C ILE A 286 39.29 -131.87 -86.02
N LYS A 287 39.05 -131.36 -87.23
CA LYS A 287 37.99 -131.90 -88.10
C LYS A 287 38.26 -133.36 -88.45
N HIS A 288 39.50 -133.69 -88.79
CA HIS A 288 39.97 -135.08 -88.96
C HIS A 288 39.91 -135.91 -87.65
N LYS A 289 40.18 -135.31 -86.49
CA LYS A 289 40.11 -135.99 -85.18
C LYS A 289 38.71 -136.08 -84.60
N ASP A 290 37.76 -135.20 -84.94
CA ASP A 290 36.34 -135.29 -84.63
C ASP A 290 35.67 -136.37 -85.48
N GLU A 291 36.15 -136.57 -86.71
CA GLU A 291 35.77 -137.72 -87.54
C GLU A 291 36.28 -139.05 -86.93
N GLU A 292 37.39 -139.03 -86.17
CA GLU A 292 37.81 -140.15 -85.31
C GLU A 292 37.05 -140.19 -83.96
N PHE A 293 36.80 -139.05 -83.31
CA PHE A 293 36.19 -138.97 -81.99
C PHE A 293 34.68 -139.22 -82.02
N LYS A 294 34.02 -138.97 -83.16
CA LYS A 294 32.64 -139.42 -83.41
C LYS A 294 32.53 -140.92 -83.58
N LYS A 295 33.58 -141.60 -84.08
CA LYS A 295 33.67 -143.06 -83.98
C LYS A 295 33.84 -143.46 -82.52
N PHE A 296 34.78 -142.83 -81.80
CA PHE A 296 35.04 -143.16 -80.39
C PHE A 296 33.87 -142.88 -79.41
N ILE A 297 33.05 -141.85 -79.66
CA ILE A 297 31.84 -141.56 -78.86
C ILE A 297 30.72 -142.57 -79.14
N GLN A 298 30.71 -143.24 -80.30
CA GLN A 298 29.87 -144.42 -80.50
C GLN A 298 30.36 -145.62 -79.66
N ASP A 299 31.63 -145.63 -79.24
CA ASP A 299 32.25 -146.76 -78.55
C ASP A 299 32.19 -146.67 -77.00
N GLN A 300 32.28 -145.48 -76.36
CA GLN A 300 32.37 -145.34 -74.87
C GLN A 300 31.82 -143.99 -74.29
N PRO A 301 30.66 -143.93 -73.58
CA PRO A 301 30.06 -142.65 -73.13
C PRO A 301 30.10 -142.29 -71.63
N GLU A 302 30.45 -143.18 -70.69
CA GLU A 302 30.06 -143.02 -69.26
C GLU A 302 30.89 -142.02 -68.42
N ILE A 303 32.11 -141.67 -68.84
CA ILE A 303 33.08 -140.92 -68.00
C ILE A 303 32.69 -139.43 -67.81
N VAL A 304 31.84 -138.87 -68.67
CA VAL A 304 31.62 -137.41 -68.77
C VAL A 304 30.83 -136.80 -67.60
N ASN A 305 30.01 -137.59 -66.90
CA ASN A 305 28.97 -137.06 -65.99
C ASN A 305 29.40 -136.74 -64.55
N GLN A 306 30.67 -136.90 -64.15
CA GLN A 306 31.09 -136.78 -62.73
C GLN A 306 31.59 -135.40 -62.26
N LEU A 307 31.78 -134.39 -63.11
CA LEU A 307 32.66 -133.24 -62.80
C LEU A 307 32.00 -131.91 -62.33
N ILE A 308 30.68 -131.79 -62.16
CA ILE A 308 30.00 -130.47 -62.29
C ILE A 308 29.52 -129.72 -61.02
N ASN A 309 29.19 -130.32 -59.88
CA ASN A 309 28.21 -129.69 -58.95
C ASN A 309 28.64 -128.48 -58.08
N ASP A 310 29.42 -128.68 -57.01
CA ASP A 310 29.04 -128.08 -55.71
C ASP A 310 29.56 -126.67 -55.37
N GLY A 311 30.70 -126.24 -55.92
CA GLY A 311 31.62 -125.29 -55.27
C GLY A 311 31.14 -123.89 -54.85
N ILE A 312 29.99 -123.39 -55.32
CA ILE A 312 29.75 -121.92 -55.38
C ILE A 312 28.79 -121.35 -54.30
N LYS A 313 27.93 -122.15 -53.66
CA LYS A 313 26.74 -121.59 -52.97
C LYS A 313 26.91 -121.04 -51.53
N GLN A 314 27.97 -121.35 -50.78
CA GLN A 314 28.02 -121.01 -49.34
C GLN A 314 28.70 -119.67 -48.99
N GLY A 315 29.71 -119.22 -49.74
CA GLY A 315 30.57 -118.09 -49.31
C GLY A 315 29.90 -116.70 -49.28
N VAL A 316 28.87 -116.47 -50.08
CA VAL A 316 28.23 -115.14 -50.22
C VAL A 316 27.33 -114.79 -49.03
N LYS A 317 26.70 -115.78 -48.40
CA LYS A 317 25.61 -115.56 -47.44
C LYS A 317 26.08 -114.98 -46.10
N VAL A 318 27.33 -115.24 -45.70
CA VAL A 318 27.88 -114.86 -44.37
C VAL A 318 28.27 -113.38 -44.30
N LYS A 319 28.77 -112.79 -45.39
CA LYS A 319 29.26 -111.39 -45.39
C LYS A 319 28.13 -110.36 -45.27
N PHE A 320 26.92 -110.68 -45.72
CA PHE A 320 25.81 -109.74 -45.75
C PHE A 320 25.29 -109.42 -44.34
N SER A 321 25.09 -110.44 -43.50
CA SER A 321 24.57 -110.26 -42.12
C SER A 321 25.51 -109.48 -41.20
N GLN A 322 26.82 -109.44 -41.48
CA GLN A 322 27.79 -108.69 -40.67
C GLN A 322 27.71 -107.17 -40.90
N LEU A 323 27.27 -106.72 -42.07
CA LEU A 323 27.11 -105.30 -42.38
C LEU A 323 25.83 -104.73 -41.76
N GLU A 324 24.73 -105.49 -41.84
CA GLU A 324 23.42 -105.09 -41.34
C GLU A 324 23.41 -104.84 -39.82
N SER A 325 24.14 -105.67 -39.05
CA SER A 325 24.29 -105.51 -37.60
C SER A 325 25.00 -104.21 -37.19
N LYS A 326 26.03 -103.79 -37.95
CA LYS A 326 26.82 -102.60 -37.62
C LYS A 326 26.09 -101.29 -37.89
N LEU A 327 25.17 -101.28 -38.86
CA LEU A 327 24.41 -100.09 -39.21
C LEU A 327 23.41 -99.71 -38.11
N LYS A 328 22.68 -100.69 -37.55
CA LYS A 328 21.70 -100.45 -36.48
C LYS A 328 22.33 -99.82 -35.23
N GLU A 329 23.48 -100.35 -34.80
CA GLU A 329 24.16 -99.92 -33.57
C GLU A 329 24.70 -98.47 -33.64
N GLN A 330 24.94 -97.94 -34.85
CA GLN A 330 25.35 -96.54 -35.02
C GLN A 330 24.18 -95.55 -34.95
N VAL A 331 23.01 -95.91 -35.50
CA VAL A 331 21.82 -95.04 -35.50
C VAL A 331 21.32 -94.82 -34.08
N GLU A 332 21.19 -95.89 -33.30
CA GLU A 332 20.68 -95.86 -31.92
C GLU A 332 21.54 -94.97 -30.99
N LYS A 333 22.88 -95.00 -31.15
CA LYS A 333 23.81 -94.13 -30.41
C LYS A 333 23.70 -92.65 -30.79
N TYR A 334 23.36 -92.35 -32.04
CA TYR A 334 23.22 -90.96 -32.52
C TYR A 334 21.92 -90.32 -32.02
N GLU A 335 20.79 -91.03 -32.10
CA GLU A 335 19.51 -90.54 -31.60
C GLU A 335 19.56 -90.26 -30.09
N ASP A 336 20.12 -91.19 -29.31
CA ASP A 336 20.10 -91.11 -27.85
C ASP A 336 21.01 -90.02 -27.27
N THR A 337 22.10 -89.65 -27.97
CA THR A 337 23.04 -88.60 -27.53
C THR A 337 22.71 -87.21 -28.08
N VAL A 338 22.38 -87.11 -29.37
CA VAL A 338 22.10 -85.82 -30.02
C VAL A 338 20.67 -85.35 -29.74
N GLY A 339 19.69 -86.27 -29.68
CA GLY A 339 18.30 -85.92 -29.37
C GLY A 339 18.15 -85.32 -27.97
N LYS A 340 18.70 -85.98 -26.95
CA LYS A 340 18.62 -85.54 -25.54
C LYS A 340 19.34 -84.21 -25.28
N THR A 341 20.45 -83.95 -25.95
CA THR A 341 21.18 -82.68 -25.84
C THR A 341 20.42 -81.54 -26.52
N TYR A 342 19.83 -81.79 -27.69
CA TYR A 342 18.99 -80.82 -28.39
C TYR A 342 17.73 -80.44 -27.59
N GLU A 343 16.98 -81.41 -27.04
CA GLU A 343 15.81 -81.13 -26.19
C GLU A 343 16.18 -80.33 -24.94
N LYS A 344 17.32 -80.62 -24.31
CA LYS A 344 17.77 -79.88 -23.12
C LYS A 344 18.04 -78.41 -23.46
N HIS A 345 18.78 -78.13 -24.54
CA HIS A 345 19.04 -76.75 -24.97
C HIS A 345 17.78 -76.02 -25.41
N LYS A 346 16.85 -76.69 -26.10
CA LYS A 346 15.55 -76.09 -26.44
C LYS A 346 14.79 -75.64 -25.18
N ASN A 347 14.69 -76.51 -24.18
CA ASN A 347 14.03 -76.20 -22.91
C ASN A 347 14.74 -75.10 -22.09
N GLU A 348 16.06 -74.92 -22.23
CA GLU A 348 16.79 -73.79 -21.65
C GLU A 348 16.50 -72.47 -22.38
N VAL A 349 16.47 -72.48 -23.72
CA VAL A 349 16.13 -71.31 -24.55
C VAL A 349 14.68 -70.85 -24.30
N ASP A 350 13.71 -71.77 -24.29
CA ASP A 350 12.30 -71.45 -24.05
C ASP A 350 12.08 -70.80 -22.66
N LYS A 351 12.80 -71.27 -21.63
CA LYS A 351 12.77 -70.65 -20.28
C LYS A 351 13.35 -69.23 -20.28
N ILE A 352 14.43 -68.99 -21.03
CA ILE A 352 15.05 -67.66 -21.12
C ILE A 352 14.13 -66.69 -21.88
N LEU A 353 13.45 -67.16 -22.94
CA LEU A 353 12.47 -66.36 -23.68
C LEU A 353 11.31 -65.91 -22.79
N ILE A 354 10.63 -66.84 -22.11
CA ILE A 354 9.50 -66.53 -21.21
C ILE A 354 9.93 -65.57 -20.10
N ALA A 355 11.11 -65.77 -19.51
CA ALA A 355 11.64 -64.89 -18.46
C ALA A 355 11.98 -63.47 -18.97
N ASN A 356 12.37 -63.33 -20.24
CA ASN A 356 12.63 -62.04 -20.86
C ASN A 356 11.33 -61.33 -21.29
N GLU A 357 10.35 -62.06 -21.83
CA GLU A 357 9.02 -61.51 -22.15
C GLU A 357 8.35 -60.92 -20.92
N ALA A 358 8.32 -61.65 -19.80
CA ALA A 358 7.80 -61.16 -18.52
C ALA A 358 8.53 -59.90 -18.02
N LYS A 359 9.86 -59.81 -18.19
CA LYS A 359 10.64 -58.61 -17.85
C LYS A 359 10.30 -57.42 -18.75
N ILE A 360 10.15 -57.64 -20.06
CA ILE A 360 9.79 -56.60 -21.03
C ILE A 360 8.38 -56.05 -20.74
N GLU A 361 7.44 -56.92 -20.34
CA GLU A 361 6.08 -56.52 -19.99
C GLU A 361 6.04 -55.68 -18.69
N VAL A 362 6.78 -56.09 -17.65
CA VAL A 362 6.96 -55.29 -16.43
C VAL A 362 7.60 -53.93 -16.74
N MET A 363 8.64 -53.90 -17.59
CA MET A 363 9.28 -52.65 -18.03
C MET A 363 8.31 -51.74 -18.80
N LYS A 364 7.48 -52.28 -19.71
CA LYS A 364 6.45 -51.50 -20.41
C LYS A 364 5.46 -50.85 -19.45
N ASN A 365 4.96 -51.62 -18.48
CA ASN A 365 3.97 -51.11 -17.51
C ASN A 365 4.58 -50.02 -16.61
N ALA A 366 5.83 -50.21 -16.16
CA ALA A 366 6.56 -49.17 -15.40
C ALA A 366 6.80 -47.90 -16.24
N LEU A 367 7.10 -48.04 -17.54
CA LEU A 367 7.35 -46.92 -18.44
C LEU A 367 6.06 -46.14 -18.75
N LEU A 368 4.93 -46.83 -18.92
CA LEU A 368 3.61 -46.19 -19.04
C LEU A 368 3.23 -45.39 -17.77
N GLN A 369 3.45 -45.96 -16.58
CA GLN A 369 3.21 -45.25 -15.31
C GLN A 369 4.15 -44.03 -15.14
N ALA A 370 5.40 -44.13 -15.58
CA ALA A 370 6.33 -43.00 -15.61
C ALA A 370 5.86 -41.90 -16.59
N GLU A 371 5.30 -42.27 -17.74
CA GLU A 371 4.77 -41.33 -18.73
C GLU A 371 3.47 -40.64 -18.24
N GLU A 372 2.58 -41.35 -17.57
CA GLU A 372 1.37 -40.78 -16.95
C GLU A 372 1.71 -39.81 -15.81
N THR A 373 2.65 -40.17 -14.94
CA THR A 373 3.12 -39.28 -13.86
C THR A 373 3.86 -38.05 -14.40
N ALA A 374 4.63 -38.18 -15.49
CA ALA A 374 5.23 -37.06 -16.19
C ALA A 374 4.18 -36.12 -16.82
N LYS A 375 3.10 -36.65 -17.38
CA LYS A 375 1.98 -35.85 -17.91
C LYS A 375 1.23 -35.10 -16.80
N LEU A 376 0.92 -35.78 -15.69
CA LEU A 376 0.27 -35.16 -14.53
C LEU A 376 1.10 -34.02 -13.93
N THR A 377 2.41 -34.23 -13.75
CA THR A 377 3.32 -33.19 -13.24
C THR A 377 3.48 -32.02 -14.22
N THR A 378 3.50 -32.28 -15.54
CA THR A 378 3.50 -31.21 -16.56
C THR A 378 2.24 -30.37 -16.49
N ASN A 379 1.06 -31.00 -16.39
CA ASN A 379 -0.22 -30.30 -16.27
C ASN A 379 -0.31 -29.47 -14.98
N GLU A 380 0.22 -29.97 -13.85
CA GLU A 380 0.25 -29.22 -12.59
C GLU A 380 1.18 -28.00 -12.69
N ILE A 381 2.33 -28.12 -13.37
CA ILE A 381 3.24 -26.98 -13.67
C ILE A 381 2.54 -25.94 -14.56
N GLU A 382 1.81 -26.34 -15.60
CA GLU A 382 1.03 -25.42 -16.42
C GLU A 382 -0.06 -24.71 -15.61
N ARG A 383 -0.74 -25.42 -14.69
CA ARG A 383 -1.73 -24.82 -13.79
C ARG A 383 -1.10 -23.79 -12.87
N ILE A 384 -0.01 -24.13 -12.19
CA ILE A 384 0.74 -23.22 -11.30
C ILE A 384 1.23 -21.98 -12.07
N LYS A 385 1.69 -22.15 -13.31
CA LYS A 385 2.08 -21.03 -14.17
C LYS A 385 0.90 -20.12 -14.49
N SER A 386 -0.27 -20.68 -14.80
CA SER A 386 -1.49 -19.88 -15.06
C SER A 386 -1.99 -19.12 -13.81
N GLU A 387 -1.85 -19.73 -12.62
CA GLU A 387 -2.15 -19.08 -11.34
C GLU A 387 -1.16 -17.94 -11.05
N TYR A 388 0.13 -18.15 -11.32
CA TYR A 388 1.17 -17.13 -11.19
C TYR A 388 0.95 -15.94 -12.14
N ASP A 389 0.64 -16.19 -13.41
CA ASP A 389 0.37 -15.14 -14.40
C ASP A 389 -0.87 -14.30 -13.98
N LEU A 390 -1.88 -14.92 -13.36
CA LEU A 390 -3.04 -14.22 -12.78
C LEU A 390 -2.67 -13.35 -11.57
N ILE A 391 -1.77 -13.83 -10.70
CA ILE A 391 -1.22 -13.06 -9.57
C ILE A 391 -0.39 -11.87 -10.06
N VAL A 392 0.43 -12.04 -11.10
CA VAL A 392 1.19 -10.95 -11.72
C VAL A 392 0.25 -9.90 -12.32
N TYR A 393 -0.80 -10.34 -13.01
CA TYR A 393 -1.82 -9.44 -13.57
C TYR A 393 -2.56 -8.65 -12.48
N THR A 394 -3.04 -9.30 -11.41
CA THR A 394 -3.75 -8.62 -10.32
C THR A 394 -2.85 -7.68 -9.52
N ASN A 395 -1.59 -8.05 -9.28
CA ASN A 395 -0.60 -7.14 -8.69
C ASN A 395 -0.37 -5.89 -9.56
N ARG A 396 -0.43 -6.01 -10.88
CA ARG A 396 -0.35 -4.86 -11.78
C ARG A 396 -1.56 -3.94 -11.64
N GLU A 397 -2.78 -4.48 -11.68
CA GLU A 397 -4.01 -3.70 -11.49
C GLU A 397 -4.03 -3.00 -10.12
N LEU A 398 -3.60 -3.68 -9.05
CA LEU A 398 -3.48 -3.08 -7.72
C LEU A 398 -2.46 -1.93 -7.67
N ASN A 399 -1.30 -2.08 -8.32
CA ASN A 399 -0.31 -1.01 -8.40
C ASN A 399 -0.80 0.20 -9.22
N GLU A 400 -1.58 -0.02 -10.28
CA GLU A 400 -2.22 1.06 -11.04
C GLU A 400 -3.31 1.76 -10.19
N ALA A 401 -4.10 1.03 -9.40
CA ALA A 401 -5.07 1.60 -8.45
C ALA A 401 -4.41 2.40 -7.31
N ILE A 402 -3.29 1.91 -6.76
CA ILE A 402 -2.51 2.62 -5.72
C ILE A 402 -1.99 3.96 -6.26
N LYS A 403 -1.52 4.02 -7.51
CA LYS A 403 -1.08 5.29 -8.13
C LYS A 403 -2.22 6.30 -8.24
N LEU A 404 -3.40 5.87 -8.67
CA LEU A 404 -4.58 6.75 -8.79
C LEU A 404 -5.02 7.31 -7.42
N GLU A 405 -5.03 6.50 -6.36
CA GLU A 405 -5.33 7.02 -5.01
C GLU A 405 -4.19 7.88 -4.44
N GLN A 406 -2.92 7.64 -4.81
CA GLN A 406 -1.81 8.54 -4.46
C GLN A 406 -1.94 9.92 -5.15
N GLU A 407 -2.37 9.97 -6.41
CA GLU A 407 -2.63 11.21 -7.13
C GLU A 407 -3.80 11.98 -6.49
N LYS A 408 -4.93 11.29 -6.26
CA LYS A 408 -6.09 11.84 -5.57
C LYS A 408 -5.79 12.33 -4.14
N ASN A 409 -4.90 11.65 -3.41
CA ASN A 409 -4.45 12.11 -2.09
C ASN A 409 -3.60 13.39 -2.18
N LYS A 410 -2.77 13.55 -3.23
CA LYS A 410 -2.05 14.81 -3.48
C LYS A 410 -3.01 15.96 -3.81
N GLU A 411 -4.04 15.72 -4.62
CA GLU A 411 -5.08 16.72 -4.90
C GLU A 411 -5.83 17.15 -3.63
N LEU A 412 -6.18 16.18 -2.76
CA LEU A 412 -6.83 16.46 -1.48
C LEU A 412 -5.93 17.24 -0.52
N LEU A 413 -4.64 16.89 -0.43
CA LEU A 413 -3.66 17.64 0.36
C LEU A 413 -3.53 19.09 -0.13
N ALA A 414 -3.36 19.31 -1.42
CA ALA A 414 -3.31 20.66 -2.00
C ALA A 414 -4.60 21.46 -1.73
N LYS A 415 -5.76 20.80 -1.71
CA LYS A 415 -7.04 21.43 -1.35
C LYS A 415 -7.15 21.76 0.13
N VAL A 416 -6.60 20.94 1.02
CA VAL A 416 -6.50 21.22 2.46
C VAL A 416 -5.55 22.40 2.71
N GLU A 417 -4.42 22.47 2.03
CA GLU A 417 -3.48 23.59 2.09
C GLU A 417 -4.15 24.90 1.63
N ALA A 418 -4.87 24.87 0.51
CA ALA A 418 -5.61 26.03 -0.01
C ALA A 418 -6.69 26.52 0.97
N LEU A 419 -7.51 25.61 1.54
CA LEU A 419 -8.51 25.95 2.55
C LEU A 419 -7.88 26.47 3.86
N THR A 420 -6.71 25.96 4.23
CA THR A 420 -5.97 26.43 5.41
C THR A 420 -5.44 27.85 5.19
N ALA A 421 -4.96 28.16 3.99
CA ALA A 421 -4.55 29.51 3.61
C ALA A 421 -5.75 30.49 3.59
N GLU A 422 -6.89 30.09 3.01
CA GLU A 422 -8.13 30.88 3.03
C GLU A 422 -8.60 31.16 4.45
N ASN A 423 -8.60 30.15 5.34
CA ASN A 423 -9.01 30.33 6.73
C ASN A 423 -8.06 31.27 7.51
N ASN A 424 -6.75 31.20 7.25
CA ASN A 424 -5.78 32.15 7.82
C ASN A 424 -6.02 33.59 7.34
N ASP A 425 -6.49 33.80 6.12
CA ASP A 425 -6.83 35.13 5.59
C ASP A 425 -8.18 35.62 6.15
N LEU A 426 -9.15 34.73 6.37
CA LEU A 426 -10.38 35.03 7.11
C LEU A 426 -10.09 35.43 8.57
N ASP A 427 -9.16 34.76 9.25
CA ASP A 427 -8.74 35.12 10.60
C ASP A 427 -8.05 36.50 10.64
N LYS A 428 -7.22 36.84 9.65
CA LYS A 428 -6.66 38.20 9.51
C LYS A 428 -7.77 39.24 9.32
N LEU A 429 -8.76 38.95 8.47
CA LEU A 429 -9.89 39.84 8.23
C LEU A 429 -10.74 40.03 9.49
N ASN A 430 -11.02 38.96 10.23
CA ASN A 430 -11.76 38.98 11.49
C ASN A 430 -11.03 39.83 12.55
N ASN A 431 -9.72 39.62 12.72
CA ASN A 431 -8.89 40.43 13.61
C ASN A 431 -8.87 41.92 13.22
N LEU A 432 -8.86 42.23 11.91
CA LEU A 432 -8.98 43.60 11.42
C LEU A 432 -10.35 44.21 11.73
N LEU A 433 -11.43 43.43 11.62
CA LEU A 433 -12.79 43.84 11.92
C LEU A 433 -12.98 44.14 13.42
N VAL A 434 -12.50 43.26 14.28
CA VAL A 434 -12.49 43.43 15.75
C VAL A 434 -11.72 44.70 16.12
N LYS A 435 -10.54 44.93 15.51
CA LYS A 435 -9.78 46.16 15.72
C LYS A 435 -10.59 47.41 15.30
N LYS A 436 -11.22 47.39 14.12
CA LYS A 436 -12.04 48.51 13.64
C LYS A 436 -13.27 48.78 14.51
N TYR A 437 -13.87 47.74 15.09
CA TYR A 437 -14.96 47.88 16.04
C TYR A 437 -14.49 48.59 17.32
N ASN A 438 -13.38 48.15 17.91
CA ASN A 438 -12.79 48.76 19.09
C ASN A 438 -12.32 50.22 18.85
N ASP A 439 -11.73 50.49 17.68
CA ASP A 439 -11.35 51.85 17.26
C ASP A 439 -12.59 52.76 17.16
N ASN A 440 -13.73 52.24 16.68
CA ASN A 440 -14.99 52.96 16.57
C ASN A 440 -15.63 53.25 17.94
N ASP A 441 -15.63 52.29 18.86
CA ASP A 441 -16.13 52.50 20.23
C ASP A 441 -15.29 53.57 20.97
N HIS A 442 -13.98 53.58 20.75
CA HIS A 442 -13.10 54.65 21.24
C HIS A 442 -13.48 56.02 20.62
N LEU A 443 -13.70 56.10 19.31
CA LEU A 443 -14.13 57.33 18.65
C LEU A 443 -15.50 57.83 19.13
N LEU A 444 -16.46 56.92 19.39
CA LEU A 444 -17.76 57.26 19.97
C LEU A 444 -17.61 57.81 21.39
N SER A 445 -16.75 57.22 22.22
CA SER A 445 -16.43 57.70 23.57
C SER A 445 -15.82 59.10 23.54
N VAL A 446 -14.82 59.33 22.67
CA VAL A 446 -14.19 60.65 22.46
C VAL A 446 -15.22 61.67 21.97
N SER A 447 -16.05 61.33 20.98
CA SER A 447 -17.10 62.21 20.45
C SER A 447 -18.13 62.60 21.52
N LYS A 448 -18.50 61.67 22.41
CA LYS A 448 -19.39 61.94 23.54
C LYS A 448 -18.72 62.90 24.54
N SER A 449 -17.45 62.67 24.89
CA SER A 449 -16.70 63.56 25.78
C SER A 449 -16.55 64.98 25.23
N ILE A 450 -16.27 65.12 23.93
CA ILE A 450 -16.21 66.42 23.23
C ILE A 450 -17.59 67.11 23.26
N SER A 451 -18.68 66.37 23.07
CA SER A 451 -20.05 66.92 23.14
C SER A 451 -20.37 67.44 24.54
N GLU A 452 -20.05 66.67 25.59
CA GLU A 452 -20.23 67.09 26.99
C GLU A 452 -19.36 68.32 27.35
N GLN A 453 -18.17 68.45 26.77
CA GLN A 453 -17.32 69.64 26.92
C GLN A 453 -17.92 70.86 26.19
N LEU A 454 -18.40 70.69 24.96
CA LEU A 454 -19.09 71.73 24.20
C LEU A 454 -20.34 72.23 24.92
N ASP A 455 -21.14 71.34 25.51
CA ASP A 455 -22.33 71.74 26.28
C ASP A 455 -21.96 72.54 27.54
N LYS A 456 -20.87 72.17 28.24
CA LYS A 456 -20.33 72.96 29.37
C LYS A 456 -19.81 74.32 28.92
N ILE A 457 -19.14 74.41 27.77
CA ILE A 457 -18.66 75.68 27.19
C ILE A 457 -19.86 76.56 26.80
N ASN A 458 -20.86 76.01 26.10
CA ASN A 458 -22.10 76.71 25.74
C ASN A 458 -22.87 77.21 26.96
N ALA A 459 -22.97 76.42 28.03
CA ALA A 459 -23.59 76.83 29.29
C ALA A 459 -22.78 77.95 29.98
N SER A 460 -21.45 77.85 29.97
CA SER A 460 -20.55 78.88 30.51
C SER A 460 -20.63 80.18 29.72
N GLN A 461 -20.68 80.10 28.38
CA GLN A 461 -20.86 81.25 27.49
C GLN A 461 -22.19 81.94 27.75
N ARG A 462 -23.32 81.20 27.84
CA ARG A 462 -24.62 81.77 28.19
C ARG A 462 -24.63 82.46 29.56
N SER A 463 -23.92 81.91 30.54
CA SER A 463 -23.76 82.52 31.87
C SER A 463 -22.94 83.82 31.78
N LEU A 464 -21.82 83.80 31.06
CA LEU A 464 -21.02 85.00 30.77
C LEU A 464 -21.85 86.06 30.05
N GLN A 465 -22.61 85.68 29.02
CA GLN A 465 -23.44 86.60 28.23
C GLN A 465 -24.51 87.28 29.10
N LYS A 466 -25.06 86.60 30.12
CA LYS A 466 -25.96 87.19 31.14
C LYS A 466 -25.25 88.19 32.07
N VAL A 467 -24.02 87.88 32.51
CA VAL A 467 -23.21 88.80 33.33
C VAL A 467 -22.78 90.03 32.54
N LEU A 468 -22.49 89.85 31.24
CA LEU A 468 -22.06 90.91 30.34
C LEU A 468 -23.21 91.84 29.93
N SER A 469 -24.41 91.30 29.68
CA SER A 469 -25.62 92.09 29.41
C SER A 469 -26.20 92.80 30.64
N THR A 470 -25.57 92.68 31.81
CA THR A 470 -25.87 93.44 33.02
C THR A 470 -24.75 94.44 33.41
N SER A 471 -23.71 94.60 32.57
CA SER A 471 -22.55 95.47 32.83
C SER A 471 -22.43 96.61 31.82
N ASN A 472 -22.63 97.86 32.26
CA ASN A 472 -22.50 99.07 31.43
C ASN A 472 -21.04 99.58 31.33
N ASP A 473 -20.09 98.72 30.96
CA ASP A 473 -18.68 99.11 30.76
C ASP A 473 -18.17 98.76 29.34
N ASP A 474 -17.85 99.77 28.54
CA ASP A 474 -17.51 99.66 27.11
C ASP A 474 -16.24 98.86 26.81
N ILE A 475 -15.32 98.74 27.77
CA ILE A 475 -14.12 97.91 27.64
C ILE A 475 -14.50 96.42 27.55
N THR A 476 -15.58 96.03 28.21
CA THR A 476 -16.05 94.64 28.26
C THR A 476 -16.63 94.23 26.91
N ASN A 477 -17.44 95.08 26.28
CA ASN A 477 -18.07 94.86 24.97
C ASN A 477 -17.07 94.48 23.87
N LYS A 478 -15.84 95.01 23.91
CA LYS A 478 -14.80 94.68 22.92
C LYS A 478 -14.26 93.25 23.06
N LYS A 479 -14.09 92.76 24.30
CA LYS A 479 -13.70 91.35 24.56
C LYS A 479 -14.80 90.35 24.19
N ILE A 480 -16.08 90.75 24.26
CA ILE A 480 -17.20 89.91 23.79
C ILE A 480 -17.07 89.65 22.29
N LEU A 481 -16.80 90.70 21.50
CA LEU A 481 -16.68 90.60 20.05
C LEU A 481 -15.51 89.72 19.58
N ASP A 482 -14.41 89.65 20.34
CA ASP A 482 -13.30 88.76 20.02
C ASP A 482 -13.59 87.32 20.47
N LEU A 483 -14.23 87.11 21.63
CA LEU A 483 -14.70 85.78 22.06
C LEU A 483 -15.76 85.20 21.10
N ASP A 484 -16.73 85.98 20.64
CA ASP A 484 -17.72 85.52 19.65
C ASP A 484 -17.07 85.20 18.29
N LYS A 485 -15.93 85.81 17.92
CA LYS A 485 -15.16 85.40 16.74
C LYS A 485 -14.44 84.07 16.94
N GLU A 486 -13.78 83.87 18.07
CA GLU A 486 -13.14 82.58 18.39
C GLU A 486 -14.18 81.45 18.48
N ILE A 487 -15.35 81.72 19.05
CA ILE A 487 -16.46 80.77 19.15
C ILE A 487 -17.10 80.48 17.79
N ASN A 488 -17.17 81.46 16.88
CA ASN A 488 -17.55 81.20 15.49
C ASN A 488 -16.48 80.37 14.75
N ALA A 489 -15.19 80.59 14.98
CA ALA A 489 -14.13 79.76 14.40
C ALA A 489 -14.18 78.31 14.91
N VAL A 490 -14.42 78.09 16.21
CA VAL A 490 -14.64 76.75 16.78
C VAL A 490 -15.92 76.11 16.23
N ASN A 491 -17.01 76.86 16.08
CA ASN A 491 -18.25 76.35 15.49
C ASN A 491 -18.14 76.04 13.99
N GLU A 492 -17.34 76.79 13.21
CA GLU A 492 -17.01 76.41 11.84
C GLU A 492 -16.15 75.15 11.79
N THR A 493 -15.16 75.03 12.67
CA THR A 493 -14.34 73.81 12.79
C THR A 493 -15.20 72.59 13.16
N TYR A 494 -16.16 72.76 14.09
CA TYR A 494 -17.11 71.72 14.46
C TYR A 494 -18.10 71.39 13.32
N LYS A 495 -18.59 72.39 12.57
CA LYS A 495 -19.37 72.15 11.36
C LYS A 495 -18.57 71.45 10.26
N GLN A 496 -17.27 71.72 10.13
CA GLN A 496 -16.38 70.97 9.24
C GLN A 496 -16.25 69.50 9.69
N SER A 497 -16.07 69.23 10.99
CA SER A 497 -16.07 67.85 11.50
C SER A 497 -17.41 67.12 11.33
N LYS A 498 -18.54 67.85 11.35
CA LYS A 498 -19.88 67.30 11.07
C LYS A 498 -20.21 67.19 9.57
N ASN A 499 -19.44 67.86 8.72
CA ASN A 499 -19.49 67.75 7.26
C ASN A 499 -18.56 66.66 6.71
N ILE A 500 -17.94 65.84 7.57
CA ILE A 500 -17.62 64.47 7.19
C ILE A 500 -18.97 63.77 6.97
N LYS A 501 -19.46 63.88 5.73
CA LYS A 501 -20.46 62.96 5.23
C LYS A 501 -19.86 61.57 5.43
N ASN A 502 -20.44 60.81 6.35
CA ASN A 502 -20.71 59.42 6.05
C ASN A 502 -21.63 59.44 4.82
N GLU A 503 -21.04 59.56 3.63
CA GLU A 503 -21.63 58.92 2.47
C GLU A 503 -21.84 57.48 2.91
N PRO A 504 -23.08 56.96 2.88
CA PRO A 504 -23.24 55.53 2.96
C PRO A 504 -22.37 55.00 1.83
N ILE A 505 -21.35 54.21 2.16
CA ILE A 505 -20.66 53.44 1.12
C ILE A 505 -21.79 52.62 0.50
N GLU A 506 -22.15 52.98 -0.74
CA GLU A 506 -23.01 52.15 -1.55
C GLU A 506 -22.23 50.87 -1.79
N LEU A 507 -22.42 49.91 -0.88
CA LEU A 507 -22.20 48.50 -1.17
C LEU A 507 -22.81 48.29 -2.56
N PRO A 508 -22.02 47.83 -3.55
CA PRO A 508 -22.53 47.72 -4.90
C PRO A 508 -23.79 46.86 -4.85
N LYS A 509 -24.95 47.47 -5.14
CA LYS A 509 -26.26 46.80 -5.17
C LYS A 509 -26.37 45.90 -6.40
N LYS A 510 -25.45 44.94 -6.51
CA LYS A 510 -25.72 43.68 -7.17
C LYS A 510 -26.24 42.75 -6.09
N ALA A 511 -27.58 42.71 -5.99
CA ALA A 511 -28.25 41.62 -5.31
C ALA A 511 -27.68 40.29 -5.86
N PRO A 512 -27.42 39.27 -5.01
CA PRO A 512 -27.30 37.92 -5.51
C PRO A 512 -28.65 37.60 -6.15
N THR A 513 -28.69 37.66 -7.48
CA THR A 513 -29.91 37.35 -8.22
C THR A 513 -30.24 35.90 -7.94
N SER A 514 -31.51 35.63 -7.67
CA SER A 514 -32.06 34.29 -7.45
C SER A 514 -31.39 33.25 -8.34
N GLY A 515 -30.92 32.15 -7.72
CA GLY A 515 -30.03 31.20 -8.37
C GLY A 515 -30.47 30.80 -9.78
N LYS A 516 -29.61 31.09 -10.75
CA LYS A 516 -29.47 30.22 -11.93
C LYS A 516 -28.24 29.36 -11.72
N ILE A 517 -28.49 28.06 -11.66
CA ILE A 517 -27.49 27.06 -11.95
C ILE A 517 -27.01 27.34 -13.37
N ILE A 518 -25.72 27.61 -13.50
CA ILE A 518 -24.92 27.45 -14.72
C ILE A 518 -23.99 26.31 -14.29
N GLU A 519 -24.23 25.04 -14.66
CA GLU A 519 -24.38 24.55 -16.04
C GLU A 519 -23.39 25.23 -16.99
N TYR A 520 -22.11 25.19 -16.60
CA TYR A 520 -21.01 25.10 -17.55
C TYR A 520 -20.93 23.66 -18.07
N ILE A 521 -21.86 23.33 -18.97
CA ILE A 521 -21.60 22.41 -20.07
C ILE A 521 -21.89 23.22 -21.33
N GLU A 522 -20.85 23.76 -21.96
CA GLU A 522 -20.61 23.67 -23.40
C GLU A 522 -19.27 24.36 -23.74
N ASP A 523 -18.40 23.58 -24.37
CA ASP A 523 -17.51 23.96 -25.47
C ASP A 523 -16.46 25.08 -25.25
N ASP A 524 -15.41 24.74 -24.50
CA ASP A 524 -14.05 25.05 -24.95
C ASP A 524 -13.61 23.97 -25.96
N GLU A 525 -14.00 24.14 -27.22
CA GLU A 525 -13.25 23.57 -28.34
C GLU A 525 -11.85 24.25 -28.40
N GLU A 526 -10.85 23.55 -28.96
CA GLU A 526 -9.45 24.02 -29.13
C GLU A 526 -8.48 23.93 -27.93
N LEU A 527 -8.50 22.84 -27.13
CA LEU A 527 -7.24 22.34 -26.53
C LEU A 527 -7.06 20.79 -26.66
N ASP A 528 -6.09 20.42 -27.49
CA ASP A 528 -5.51 19.08 -27.77
C ASP A 528 -6.42 17.83 -27.93
N SER A 529 -6.75 17.58 -29.20
CA SER A 529 -7.63 16.53 -29.75
C SER A 529 -7.19 15.05 -29.55
N GLN A 530 -6.25 14.71 -28.67
CA GLN A 530 -5.83 13.30 -28.45
C GLN A 530 -6.36 12.66 -27.17
N TRP A 531 -6.41 13.39 -26.05
CA TRP A 531 -6.84 12.83 -24.76
C TRP A 531 -8.34 12.50 -24.72
N ALA A 532 -9.20 13.40 -25.20
CA ALA A 532 -10.66 13.22 -25.17
C ALA A 532 -11.13 11.98 -25.98
N LYS A 533 -10.46 11.67 -27.10
CA LYS A 533 -10.80 10.50 -27.93
C LYS A 533 -10.57 9.18 -27.18
N GLN A 534 -9.43 9.04 -26.49
CA GLN A 534 -9.13 7.83 -25.71
C GLN A 534 -10.13 7.61 -24.56
N PHE A 535 -10.47 8.66 -23.80
CA PHE A 535 -11.48 8.54 -22.74
C PHE A 535 -12.88 8.20 -23.26
N SER A 536 -13.28 8.69 -24.44
CA SER A 536 -14.57 8.34 -25.06
C SER A 536 -14.65 6.87 -25.50
N GLU A 537 -13.56 6.30 -26.02
CA GLU A 537 -13.51 4.88 -26.39
C GLU A 537 -13.47 3.96 -25.18
N VAL A 538 -12.72 4.32 -24.14
CA VAL A 538 -12.63 3.55 -22.90
C VAL A 538 -13.98 3.56 -22.17
N THR A 539 -14.66 4.70 -22.06
CA THR A 539 -16.00 4.77 -21.46
C THR A 539 -17.09 4.09 -22.30
N LYS A 540 -17.00 4.10 -23.64
CA LYS A 540 -17.85 3.24 -24.50
C LYS A 540 -17.61 1.76 -24.23
N LYS A 541 -16.36 1.28 -24.22
CA LYS A 541 -16.02 -0.13 -23.90
C LYS A 541 -16.46 -0.55 -22.49
N ILE A 542 -16.42 0.35 -21.50
CA ILE A 542 -16.92 0.07 -20.14
C ILE A 542 -18.45 -0.01 -20.09
N LYS A 543 -19.18 0.86 -20.82
CA LYS A 543 -20.66 0.77 -20.94
C LYS A 543 -21.10 -0.49 -21.70
N GLU A 544 -20.39 -0.89 -22.75
CA GLU A 544 -20.65 -2.14 -23.49
C GLU A 544 -20.41 -3.39 -22.63
N LYS A 545 -19.33 -3.43 -21.84
CA LYS A 545 -19.07 -4.55 -20.89
C LYS A 545 -20.17 -4.69 -19.83
N LYS A 546 -20.79 -3.60 -19.35
CA LYS A 546 -21.94 -3.68 -18.43
C LYS A 546 -23.21 -4.24 -19.09
N ASN A 547 -23.46 -3.97 -20.37
CA ASN A 547 -24.59 -4.56 -21.10
C ASN A 547 -24.40 -6.06 -21.39
N ASN A 548 -23.17 -6.51 -21.68
CA ASN A 548 -22.90 -7.93 -21.90
C ASN A 548 -23.04 -8.79 -20.63
N LYS A 549 -22.75 -8.24 -19.44
CA LYS A 549 -22.95 -8.98 -18.17
C LYS A 549 -24.43 -9.29 -17.90
N LYS A 550 -25.34 -8.35 -18.23
CA LYS A 550 -26.81 -8.58 -18.15
C LYS A 550 -27.32 -9.56 -19.22
N LYS A 551 -26.76 -9.55 -20.44
CA LYS A 551 -27.13 -10.53 -21.48
C LYS A 551 -26.68 -11.96 -21.14
N ARG A 552 -25.50 -12.16 -20.55
CA ARG A 552 -25.05 -13.49 -20.09
C ARG A 552 -25.98 -14.07 -19.02
N GLN A 553 -26.31 -13.30 -17.98
CA GLN A 553 -27.23 -13.75 -16.92
C GLN A 553 -28.65 -14.11 -17.43
N LEU A 554 -29.11 -13.50 -18.53
CA LEU A 554 -30.38 -13.85 -19.19
C LEU A 554 -30.29 -15.11 -20.07
N LEU A 555 -29.10 -15.42 -20.60
CA LEU A 555 -28.82 -16.65 -21.33
C LEU A 555 -28.62 -17.84 -20.38
N ASP A 556 -27.84 -17.67 -19.32
CA ASP A 556 -27.60 -18.72 -18.32
C ASP A 556 -28.92 -19.14 -17.64
N LYS A 557 -29.83 -18.19 -17.39
CA LYS A 557 -31.17 -18.50 -16.86
C LYS A 557 -32.02 -19.27 -17.87
N LYS A 558 -32.04 -18.88 -19.15
CA LYS A 558 -32.72 -19.63 -20.23
C LYS A 558 -32.14 -21.01 -20.50
N ILE A 559 -30.88 -21.26 -20.16
CA ILE A 559 -30.23 -22.58 -20.28
C ILE A 559 -30.55 -23.45 -19.05
N SER A 560 -30.73 -22.84 -17.88
CA SER A 560 -31.26 -23.52 -16.68
C SER A 560 -32.70 -23.97 -16.89
N ASP A 561 -33.57 -23.08 -17.38
CA ASP A 561 -34.99 -23.32 -17.64
C ASP A 561 -35.24 -24.30 -18.84
N PHE A 562 -34.18 -24.86 -19.43
CA PHE A 562 -34.20 -25.86 -20.51
C PHE A 562 -33.61 -27.23 -20.07
N LYS A 563 -33.28 -27.38 -18.78
CA LYS A 563 -32.76 -28.60 -18.17
C LYS A 563 -33.65 -29.18 -17.05
N GLU A 564 -34.80 -28.56 -16.82
CA GLU A 564 -36.00 -29.20 -16.27
C GLU A 564 -36.90 -29.65 -17.43
#